data_AF-A0A3B9L4D4-F1
#
_entry.id   AF-A0A3B9L4D4-F1
#
_cell.length_a   1.000
_cell.length_b   1.000
_cell.length_c   1.000
_cell.angle_alpha   90.00
_cell.angle_beta   90.00
_cell.angle_gamma   90.00
#
_symmetry.space_group_name_H-M   'P 1'
#
loop_
_entity.id
_entity.type
_entity.pdbx_description
1 polymer ?
#
loop_
_entity_poly.entity_id
_entity_poly.type
_entity_poly.pdbx_seq_one_letter_code
_entity_poly.pdbx_strand_id
1 'polypeptide(L)' 'MIDFKNSLEKILKGQDLSHAEMFSVMQQVMAGELTPEQIAGLLVG' A
#
# COMPACT_ATOMS: atom_id res chain seq x y z
N MET A 1 -10.48 -0.81 -6.70
CA MET A 1 -9.25 -0.01 -6.52
C MET A 1 -9.08 0.19 -5.03
N ILE A 2 -7.97 -0.24 -4.43
CA ILE A 2 -7.72 -0.10 -2.98
C ILE A 2 -6.93 1.19 -2.75
N ASP A 3 -7.28 1.94 -1.72
CA ASP A 3 -6.49 3.11 -1.29
C ASP A 3 -5.36 2.69 -0.34
N PHE A 4 -4.41 3.60 -0.11
CA PHE A 4 -3.28 3.35 0.80
C PHE A 4 -3.73 2.91 2.20
N LYS A 5 -4.74 3.57 2.79
CA LYS A 5 -5.19 3.27 4.16
C LYS A 5 -5.67 1.84 4.28
N ASN A 6 -6.55 1.40 3.37
CA ASN A 6 -7.08 0.05 3.37
C ASN A 6 -5.97 -1.00 3.11
N SER A 7 -4.99 -0.67 2.26
CA SER A 7 -3.84 -1.55 2.02
C SER A 7 -2.98 -1.72 3.28
N LEU A 8 -2.70 -0.63 3.99
CA LEU A 8 -1.94 -0.64 5.24
C LEU A 8 -2.70 -1.41 6.33
N GLU A 9 -4.02 -1.23 6.44
CA GLU A 9 -4.82 -1.97 7.42
C GLU A 9 -4.77 -3.49 7.20
N LYS A 10 -4.71 -3.96 5.95
CA LYS A 10 -4.55 -5.39 5.64
C LYS A 10 -3.18 -5.91 6.06
N ILE A 11 -2.13 -5.18 5.69
CA ILE A 11 -0.74 -5.51 6.03
C ILE A 11 -0.56 -5.58 7.55
N LEU A 12 -1.04 -4.58 8.29
CA LEU A 12 -0.99 -4.58 9.76
C LEU A 12 -1.77 -5.73 10.42
N LYS A 13 -2.72 -6.34 9.71
CA LYS A 13 -3.46 -7.54 10.14
C LYS A 13 -2.78 -8.84 9.68
N GLY A 14 -1.60 -8.78 9.07
CA GLY A 14 -0.88 -9.93 8.51
C GLY A 14 -1.58 -10.54 7.29
N GLN A 15 -2.37 -9.76 6.56
CA GLN A 15 -3.08 -10.21 5.36
C GLN A 15 -2.29 -9.79 4.12
N ASP A 16 -2.05 -10.77 3.23
CA ASP A 16 -1.45 -10.49 1.93
C ASP A 16 -2.38 -9.63 1.07
N LEU A 17 -1.79 -8.71 0.32
CA LEU A 17 -2.48 -8.02 -0.76
C LEU A 17 -2.54 -8.95 -1.98
N SER A 18 -3.71 -9.00 -2.64
CA SER A 18 -3.79 -9.63 -3.95
C SER A 18 -2.94 -8.86 -4.97
N HIS A 19 -2.61 -9.51 -6.10
CA HIS A 19 -1.84 -8.86 -7.15
C HIS A 19 -2.45 -7.53 -7.63
N ALA A 20 -3.78 -7.49 -7.79
CA ALA A 20 -4.49 -6.28 -8.22
C ALA A 20 -4.42 -5.15 -7.18
N GLU A 21 -4.44 -5.50 -5.89
CA GLU A 21 -4.32 -4.54 -4.79
C GLU A 21 -2.91 -3.99 -4.70
N MET A 22 -1.90 -4.86 -4.72
CA MET A 22 -0.49 -4.45 -4.73
C MET A 22 -0.18 -3.55 -5.93
N PHE A 23 -0.64 -3.93 -7.12
CA PHE A 23 -0.47 -3.12 -8.33
C PHE A 23 -1.11 -1.73 -8.19
N SER A 24 -2.32 -1.67 -7.62
CA SER A 24 -3.04 -0.40 -7.37
C SER A 24 -2.31 0.51 -6.38
N VAL A 25 -1.67 -0.04 -5.34
CA VAL A 25 -0.91 0.75 -4.37
C VAL A 25 0.41 1.22 -4.98
N MET A 26 1.11 0.34 -5.70
CA MET A 26 2.36 0.71 -6.37
C MET A 26 2.17 1.79 -7.43
N GLN A 27 1.02 1.85 -8.11
CA GLN A 27 0.71 2.98 -8.99
C GLN A 27 0.66 4.31 -8.24
N GLN A 28 0.05 4.35 -7.04
CA GLN A 28 -0.01 5.56 -6.20
C GLN A 28 1.41 5.98 -5.75
N VAL A 29 2.26 5.02 -5.39
CA VAL A 29 3.68 5.26 -5.08
C VAL A 29 4.39 5.91 -6.26
N MET A 30 4.30 5.31 -7.44
CA MET A 30 4.99 5.77 -8.65
C MET A 30 4.43 7.08 -9.21
N ALA A 31 3.17 7.39 -8.94
CA ALA A 31 2.54 8.66 -9.27
C ALA A 31 2.96 9.80 -8.32
N GLY A 32 3.65 9.50 -7.22
CA GLY A 32 4.04 10.48 -6.21
C GLY A 32 2.91 10.91 -5.28
N GLU A 33 1.85 10.10 -5.16
CA GLU A 33 0.68 10.39 -4.34
C GLU A 33 0.90 10.07 -2.85
N LEU A 34 1.90 9.24 -2.53
CA LEU A 34 2.23 8.83 -1.17
C LEU A 34 3.48 9.53 -0.64
N THR A 35 3.46 9.86 0.65
CA THR A 35 4.63 10.43 1.33
C THR A 35 5.68 9.35 1.60
N PRO A 36 6.96 9.73 1.82
CA PRO A 36 8.01 8.78 2.20
C PRO A 36 7.65 7.92 3.41
N GLU A 37 6.97 8.48 4.41
CA GLU A 37 6.53 7.78 5.62
C GLU A 37 5.44 6.74 5.31
N GLN A 38 4.54 7.04 4.37
CA GLN A 38 3.52 6.10 3.91
C GLN A 38 4.15 4.93 3.13
N ILE A 39 5.13 5.22 2.27
CA ILE A 39 5.91 4.20 1.56
C ILE A 39 6.67 3.31 2.56
N ALA A 40 7.30 3.92 3.58
CA ALA A 40 7.97 3.15 4.63
C ALA A 40 6.99 2.22 5.37
N GLY A 41 5.79 2.70 5.69
CA GLY A 41 4.74 1.88 6.31
C GLY A 41 4.32 0.68 5.45
N LEU A 42 4.27 0.85 4.12
CA LEU A 42 3.98 -0.23 3.17
C LEU A 42 5.09 -1.29 3.11
N LEU A 43 6.35 -0.89 3.24
CA LEU A 43 7.51 -1.78 3.05
C LEU A 43 7.92 -2.51 4.33
N VAL A 44 7.64 -1.94 5.50
CA VAL A 44 8.03 -2.50 6.81
C VAL A 44 6.94 -3.36 7.45
N GLY A 45 5.67 -3.00 7.23
CA GLY A 45 4.53 -3.76 7.75
C GLY A 45 4.41 -5.14 7.13
#